data_AF-A0A7D4AZT4-F1
#
_entry.id   AF-A0A7D4AZT4-F1
#
_cell.length_a   1.000
_cell.length_b   1.000
_cell.length_c   1.000
_cell.angle_alpha   90.00
_cell.angle_beta   90.00
_cell.angle_gamma   90.00
#
_symmetry.space_group_name_H-M   'P 1'
#
loop_
_entity.id
_entity.type
_entity.pdbx_description
1 polymer ?
#
loop_
_entity_poly.entity_id
_entity_poly.type
_entity_poly.pdbx_seq_one_letter_code
_entity_poly.pdbx_strand_id
1 'polypeptide(L)'
;MATGGSEVAAISTTATEATRNLSPAPPAPTEFELYYDDSHKDLRQALDWMTQTNALDPKFWNVYTEARIRLKMNDYQGAIEAAQHSKQLALATTPPNLTYAHLDDALIAEAQRQAQNAK
;
A
#
# COMPACT_ATOMS: atom_id res chain seq x y z
N MET A 1 -26.03 -47.09 -30.53
CA MET A 1 -25.72 -47.06 -29.08
C MET A 1 -24.26 -46.66 -28.97
N ALA A 2 -23.98 -45.43 -28.51
CA ALA A 2 -22.62 -44.96 -28.28
C ALA A 2 -22.63 -44.11 -27.01
N THR A 3 -22.16 -44.70 -25.91
CA THR A 3 -21.77 -44.01 -24.69
C THR A 3 -20.25 -43.90 -24.69
N GLY A 4 -19.75 -42.68 -24.83
CA GLY A 4 -18.36 -42.27 -24.56
C GLY A 4 -18.46 -40.82 -24.12
N GLY A 5 -18.12 -40.49 -22.88
CA GLY A 5 -16.74 -40.30 -22.49
C GLY A 5 -16.61 -38.81 -22.17
N SER A 6 -16.71 -38.47 -20.88
CA SER A 6 -16.51 -37.11 -20.39
C SER A 6 -15.05 -36.74 -20.55
N GLU A 7 -14.75 -35.88 -21.52
CA GLU A 7 -13.48 -35.17 -21.59
C GLU A 7 -13.79 -33.73 -22.03
N VAL A 8 -13.84 -32.81 -21.07
CA VAL A 8 -13.92 -31.38 -21.37
C VAL A 8 -12.53 -30.89 -21.73
N ALA A 9 -12.36 -30.67 -23.03
CA ALA A 9 -11.15 -30.14 -23.63
C ALA A 9 -10.97 -28.64 -23.36
N ALA A 10 -9.69 -28.29 -23.22
CA ALA A 10 -9.05 -27.15 -23.86
C ALA A 10 -9.37 -25.71 -23.38
N ILE A 11 -8.41 -25.18 -22.62
CA ILE A 11 -7.69 -23.91 -22.83
C ILE A 11 -8.41 -22.80 -23.61
N SER A 12 -8.72 -21.72 -22.91
CA SER A 12 -8.85 -20.38 -23.51
C SER A 12 -7.82 -19.44 -22.87
N THR A 13 -6.56 -19.62 -23.28
CA THR A 13 -5.61 -18.51 -23.29
C THR A 13 -5.92 -17.71 -24.55
N THR A 14 -6.32 -16.44 -24.41
CA THR A 14 -5.87 -15.28 -25.19
C THR A 14 -6.91 -14.16 -25.15
N ALA A 15 -6.59 -13.10 -24.39
CA ALA A 15 -6.94 -11.69 -24.59
C ALA A 15 -6.58 -10.99 -23.26
N THR A 16 -5.55 -10.15 -23.11
CA THR A 16 -4.85 -9.33 -24.09
C THR A 16 -3.56 -8.86 -23.39
N GLU A 17 -2.40 -9.25 -23.91
CA GLU A 17 -1.18 -8.43 -23.77
C GLU A 17 -1.52 -6.99 -24.17
N ALA A 18 -1.03 -5.98 -23.44
CA ALA A 18 -1.04 -4.56 -23.85
C ALA A 18 -2.27 -3.68 -23.56
N THR A 19 -2.64 -3.56 -22.29
CA THR A 19 -2.83 -2.23 -21.67
C THR A 19 -1.64 -2.01 -20.72
N ARG A 20 -0.42 -1.77 -21.19
CA ARG A 20 0.03 -0.51 -21.79
C ARG A 20 -0.26 0.68 -20.86
N ASN A 21 0.57 0.83 -19.83
CA ASN A 21 1.01 2.15 -19.34
C ASN A 21 -0.02 3.13 -18.74
N LEU A 22 -1.10 2.63 -18.15
CA LEU A 22 -1.92 3.43 -17.23
C LEU A 22 -2.18 2.57 -16.00
N SER A 23 -1.62 2.99 -14.86
CA SER A 23 -1.72 2.30 -13.57
C SER A 23 -3.15 1.80 -13.33
N PRO A 24 -3.38 0.51 -13.05
CA PRO A 24 -4.72 0.03 -12.75
C PRO A 24 -5.25 0.73 -11.49
N ALA A 25 -6.58 0.85 -11.38
CA ALA A 25 -7.22 1.40 -10.18
C ALA A 25 -6.70 0.71 -8.91
N PRO A 26 -6.62 1.41 -7.77
CA PRO A 26 -6.13 0.83 -6.52
C PRO A 26 -6.92 -0.44 -6.19
N PRO A 27 -6.25 -1.57 -5.86
CA PRO A 27 -6.94 -2.80 -5.49
C PRO A 27 -7.71 -2.63 -4.18
N ALA A 28 -8.62 -3.56 -3.88
CA ALA A 28 -9.39 -3.53 -2.64
C ALA A 28 -8.47 -3.52 -1.40
N PRO A 29 -8.86 -2.92 -0.25
CA PRO A 29 -7.98 -2.69 0.89
C PRO A 29 -7.27 -3.97 1.41
N THR A 30 -7.96 -5.11 1.37
CA THR A 30 -7.44 -6.41 1.79
C THR A 30 -6.36 -6.96 0.86
N GLU A 31 -6.42 -6.65 -0.43
CA GLU A 31 -5.40 -7.03 -1.40
C GLU A 31 -4.20 -6.08 -1.35
N PHE A 32 -4.42 -4.81 -0.99
CA PHE A 32 -3.38 -3.82 -0.82
C PHE A 32 -2.39 -4.17 0.31
N GLU A 33 -2.88 -4.63 1.47
CA GLU A 33 -2.01 -5.06 2.59
C GLU A 33 -1.13 -6.27 2.23
N LEU A 34 -1.67 -7.26 1.50
CA LEU A 34 -0.92 -8.43 1.01
C LEU A 34 0.04 -8.08 -0.14
N TYR A 35 -0.29 -7.09 -0.96
CA TYR A 35 0.56 -6.61 -2.05
C TYR A 35 1.76 -5.80 -1.52
N TYR A 36 1.65 -5.18 -0.34
CA TYR A 36 2.63 -4.20 0.13
C TYR A 36 3.82 -4.79 0.94
N ASP A 37 3.70 -6.03 1.42
CA ASP A 37 4.75 -6.70 2.21
C ASP A 37 5.76 -7.51 1.38
N ASP A 38 5.55 -7.64 0.06
CA ASP A 38 6.46 -8.34 -0.84
C ASP A 38 7.48 -7.38 -1.49
N SER A 39 8.76 -7.59 -1.21
CA SER A 39 9.92 -6.70 -1.46
C SER A 39 10.33 -6.56 -2.93
N HIS A 40 9.52 -7.07 -3.87
CA HIS A 40 9.77 -7.05 -5.31
C HIS A 40 8.76 -6.24 -6.14
N LYS A 41 7.80 -5.57 -5.50
CA LYS A 41 6.76 -4.77 -6.19
C LYS A 41 7.16 -3.30 -6.30
N ASP A 42 6.68 -2.62 -7.34
CA ASP A 42 6.98 -1.22 -7.63
C ASP A 42 6.44 -0.30 -6.52
N LEU A 43 7.34 0.11 -5.63
CA LEU A 43 7.03 1.01 -4.50
C LEU A 43 6.56 2.39 -4.98
N ARG A 44 6.97 2.84 -6.17
CA ARG A 44 6.51 4.13 -6.71
C ARG A 44 5.05 4.06 -7.12
N GLN A 45 4.65 2.97 -7.75
CA GLN A 45 3.25 2.74 -8.11
C GLN A 45 2.37 2.62 -6.84
N ALA A 46 2.85 1.89 -5.83
CA ALA A 46 2.14 1.79 -4.54
C ALA A 46 1.99 3.17 -3.87
N LEU A 47 3.03 4.01 -3.93
CA LEU A 47 2.97 5.37 -3.41
C LEU A 47 1.92 6.20 -4.14
N ASP A 48 1.88 6.15 -5.46
CA ASP A 48 0.93 6.91 -6.28
C ASP A 48 -0.53 6.51 -5.99
N TRP A 49 -0.79 5.22 -5.78
CA TRP A 49 -2.11 4.76 -5.36
C TRP A 49 -2.50 5.23 -3.96
N MET A 50 -1.56 5.23 -3.02
CA MET A 50 -1.84 5.72 -1.67
C MET A 50 -2.07 7.23 -1.65
N THR A 51 -1.28 8.02 -2.37
CA THR A 51 -1.50 9.46 -2.45
C THR A 51 -2.85 9.79 -3.06
N GLN A 52 -3.26 9.09 -4.13
CA GLN A 52 -4.59 9.24 -4.73
C GLN A 52 -5.71 8.84 -3.76
N THR A 53 -5.56 7.71 -3.07
CA THR A 53 -6.55 7.22 -2.09
C THR A 53 -6.70 8.19 -0.92
N ASN A 54 -5.58 8.66 -0.38
CA ASN A 54 -5.54 9.59 0.75
C ASN A 54 -6.03 11.00 0.39
N ALA A 55 -5.92 11.41 -0.88
CA ALA A 55 -6.50 12.65 -1.36
C ALA A 55 -8.04 12.62 -1.41
N LEU A 56 -8.65 11.43 -1.59
CA LEU A 56 -10.10 11.27 -1.64
C LEU A 56 -10.71 11.15 -0.24
N ASP A 57 -10.18 10.25 0.57
CA ASP A 57 -10.67 10.00 1.93
C ASP A 57 -9.51 9.52 2.80
N PRO A 58 -8.78 10.44 3.45
CA PRO A 58 -7.62 10.08 4.24
C PRO A 58 -8.07 9.29 5.47
N LYS A 59 -7.66 8.02 5.53
CA LYS A 59 -7.81 7.15 6.70
C LYS A 59 -6.46 6.98 7.36
N PHE A 60 -6.43 6.99 8.70
CA PHE A 60 -5.19 6.87 9.45
C PHE A 60 -4.36 5.64 9.01
N TRP A 61 -5.01 4.49 8.79
CA TRP A 61 -4.31 3.28 8.35
C TRP A 61 -3.74 3.38 6.93
N ASN A 62 -4.45 4.02 5.99
CA ASN A 62 -3.96 4.23 4.62
C ASN A 62 -2.78 5.23 4.60
N VAL A 63 -2.87 6.30 5.38
CA VAL A 63 -1.80 7.30 5.52
C VAL A 63 -0.58 6.68 6.22
N TYR A 64 -0.78 5.78 7.20
CA TYR A 64 0.29 4.98 7.78
C TYR A 64 0.98 4.08 6.75
N THR A 65 0.21 3.43 5.86
CA THR A 65 0.82 2.63 4.80
C THR A 65 1.63 3.50 3.82
N GLU A 66 1.14 4.69 3.48
CA GLU A 66 1.92 5.68 2.72
C GLU A 66 3.27 5.99 3.40
N ALA A 67 3.25 6.23 4.71
CA ALA A 67 4.46 6.48 5.49
C ALA A 67 5.45 5.30 5.42
N ARG A 68 4.94 4.06 5.52
CA ARG A 68 5.77 2.85 5.37
C ARG A 68 6.37 2.78 3.96
N ILE A 69 5.62 3.12 2.90
CA ILE A 69 6.09 3.12 1.50
C ILE A 69 7.27 4.06 1.37
N ARG A 70 7.10 5.30 1.82
CA ARG A 70 8.13 6.33 1.76
C ARG A 70 9.37 5.92 2.54
N LEU A 71 9.22 5.31 3.72
CA LEU A 71 10.35 4.78 4.50
C LEU A 71 11.12 3.70 3.73
N LYS A 72 10.42 2.71 3.13
CA LYS A 72 11.07 1.67 2.29
C LYS A 72 11.78 2.27 1.06
N MET A 73 11.31 3.41 0.56
CA MET A 73 11.92 4.15 -0.54
C MET A 73 13.06 5.08 -0.11
N ASN A 74 13.42 5.10 1.17
CA ASN A 74 14.36 6.05 1.79
C ASN A 74 13.92 7.52 1.69
N ASP A 75 12.65 7.79 1.40
CA ASP A 75 12.03 9.12 1.51
C ASP A 75 11.71 9.40 2.97
N TYR A 76 12.75 9.64 3.77
CA TYR A 76 12.61 9.76 5.22
C TYR A 76 11.80 10.99 5.64
N GLN A 77 11.92 12.11 4.91
CA GLN A 77 11.12 13.30 5.22
C GLN A 77 9.64 13.06 4.92
N GLY A 78 9.31 12.52 3.74
CA GLY A 78 7.93 12.21 3.41
C GLY A 78 7.34 11.12 4.31
N ALA A 79 8.15 10.15 4.74
CA ALA A 79 7.71 9.13 5.71
C ALA A 79 7.30 9.76 7.06
N ILE A 80 8.09 10.73 7.56
CA ILE A 80 7.79 11.44 8.80
C ILE A 80 6.51 12.27 8.66
N GLU A 81 6.35 13.01 7.56
CA GLU A 81 5.16 13.84 7.32
C GLU A 81 3.89 12.99 7.24
N ALA A 82 3.93 11.88 6.49
CA ALA A 82 2.81 10.96 6.38
C ALA A 82 2.47 10.32 7.73
N ALA A 83 3.44 9.83 8.50
CA ALA A 83 3.18 9.25 9.82
C ALA A 83 2.63 10.26 10.84
N GLN A 84 3.08 11.52 10.79
CA GLN A 84 2.51 12.59 11.62
C GLN A 84 1.03 12.84 11.27
N HIS A 85 0.69 12.86 9.98
CA HIS A 85 -0.69 13.01 9.53
C HIS A 85 -1.55 11.80 9.93
N SER A 86 -1.05 10.57 9.74
CA SER A 86 -1.72 9.34 10.22
C SER A 86 -2.02 9.42 11.71
N LYS A 87 -1.02 9.80 12.53
CA LYS A 87 -1.18 9.92 13.98
C LYS A 87 -2.26 10.92 14.35
N GLN A 88 -2.31 12.08 13.67
CA GLN A 88 -3.36 13.07 13.90
C GLN A 88 -4.76 12.49 13.63
N LEU A 89 -4.94 11.78 12.51
CA LEU A 89 -6.20 11.12 12.16
C LEU A 89 -6.58 10.02 13.16
N ALA A 90 -5.60 9.22 13.61
CA ALA A 90 -5.81 8.16 14.59
C ALA A 90 -6.25 8.72 15.96
N LEU A 91 -5.65 9.84 16.39
CA LEU A 91 -6.02 10.50 17.64
C LEU A 91 -7.37 11.23 17.56
N ALA A 92 -7.82 11.60 16.36
CA ALA A 92 -9.12 12.23 16.14
C ALA A 92 -10.31 11.26 16.15
N THR A 93 -10.07 9.93 16.13
CA THR A 93 -11.17 8.95 16.24
C THR A 93 -11.79 8.96 17.62
N THR A 94 -13.03 8.47 17.75
CA THR A 94 -13.72 8.34 19.04
C THR A 94 -14.18 6.88 19.23
N PRO A 95 -13.55 6.10 20.11
CA PRO A 95 -12.37 6.45 20.92
C PRO A 95 -11.11 6.64 20.05
N PRO A 96 -10.08 7.36 20.55
CA PRO A 96 -8.80 7.50 19.85
C PRO A 96 -8.12 6.15 19.60
N ASN A 97 -7.54 5.97 18.42
CA ASN A 97 -6.76 4.78 18.09
C ASN A 97 -5.30 4.92 18.52
N LEU A 98 -5.03 4.60 19.79
CA LEU A 98 -3.67 4.70 20.36
C LEU A 98 -2.69 3.68 19.76
N THR A 99 -3.17 2.54 19.27
CA THR A 99 -2.32 1.55 18.60
C THR A 99 -1.63 2.16 17.39
N TYR A 100 -2.38 2.81 16.51
CA TYR A 100 -1.79 3.48 15.35
C TYR A 100 -0.94 4.69 15.74
N ALA A 101 -1.36 5.48 16.74
CA ALA A 101 -0.52 6.58 17.24
C ALA A 101 0.88 6.10 17.70
N HIS A 102 0.97 4.92 18.33
CA HIS A 102 2.25 4.32 18.71
C HIS A 102 3.04 3.76 17.52
N LEU A 103 2.36 3.16 16.54
CA LEU A 103 2.99 2.69 15.30
C LEU A 103 3.60 3.86 14.51
N ASP A 104 2.90 4.99 14.45
CA ASP A 104 3.36 6.23 13.82
C ASP A 104 4.57 6.81 14.53
N ASP A 105 4.56 6.85 15.88
CA ASP A 105 5.72 7.31 16.66
C ASP A 105 6.96 6.44 16.40
N ALA A 106 6.79 5.12 16.33
CA ALA A 106 7.87 4.20 16.01
C ALA A 106 8.42 4.41 14.59
N LEU A 107 7.54 4.64 13.60
CA LEU A 107 7.94 4.89 12.22
C LEU A 107 8.69 6.22 12.09
N ILE A 108 8.23 7.28 12.75
CA ILE A 108 8.92 8.59 12.78
C ILE A 108 10.32 8.43 13.37
N ALA A 109 10.45 7.73 14.51
CA ALA A 109 11.74 7.49 15.14
C ALA A 109 12.68 6.66 14.25
N GLU A 110 12.16 5.68 13.53
CA GLU A 110 12.93 4.89 12.56
C GLU A 110 13.40 5.76 11.39
N ALA A 111 12.51 6.52 10.77
CA ALA A 111 12.83 7.41 9.65
C ALA A 111 13.88 8.45 10.04
N GLN A 112 13.77 9.04 11.23
CA GLN A 112 14.77 9.97 11.76
C GLN A 112 16.15 9.31 11.94
N ARG A 113 16.20 8.07 12.44
CA ARG A 113 17.44 7.32 12.61
C ARG A 113 18.08 7.00 11.25
N GLN A 114 17.30 6.53 10.28
CA GLN A 114 17.82 6.22 8.95
C GLN A 114 18.27 7.47 8.19
N ALA A 115 17.55 8.59 8.34
CA ALA A 115 17.96 9.88 7.77
C ALA A 115 19.28 10.41 8.34
N GLN A 116 19.59 10.10 9.60
CA GLN A 116 20.88 10.44 10.20
C GLN A 116 21.99 9.53 9.67
N ASN A 117 21.72 8.24 9.51
CA ASN A 117 22.68 7.24 9.02
C ASN A 117 23.00 7.37 7.52
N ALA A 118 22.13 8.04 6.74
CA ALA A 118 22.31 8.26 5.31
C ALA A 118 23.12 9.53 4.96
N LYS A 119 23.59 10.28 5.97
CA LYS A 119 24.46 11.45 5.82
C LYS A 119 25.93 11.05 5.87
#